data_AF-A0A9D6LZ68-F1
#
_entry.id   AF-A0A9D6LZ68-F1
#
_cell.length_a   1.000
_cell.length_b   1.000
_cell.length_c   1.000
_cell.angle_alpha   90.00
_cell.angle_beta   90.00
_cell.angle_gamma   90.00
#
_symmetry.space_group_name_H-M   'P 1'
#
loop_
_entity.id
_entity.type
_entity.pdbx_description
1 polymer ?
#
loop_
_entity_poly.entity_id
_entity_poly.type
_entity_poly.pdbx_seq_one_letter_code
_entity_poly.pdbx_strand_id
1 'polypeptide(L)' 'RGNNFVVQIIDHGIPFDPKQIAKPILDAPLTERNIGGLGIFFMSKLMDQVDFDFSRGENVLTMMKRIK' A
#
# COMPACT_ATOMS: atom_id res chain seq x y z
N ARG A 1 -15.67 -22.04 -1.44
CA ARG A 1 -14.30 -21.55 -1.73
C ARG A 1 -14.45 -20.06 -2.01
N GLY A 2 -13.88 -19.18 -1.18
CA GLY A 2 -13.94 -17.74 -1.46
C GLY A 2 -12.99 -17.39 -2.61
N ASN A 3 -13.41 -16.53 -3.51
CA ASN A 3 -12.54 -16.07 -4.60
C ASN A 3 -11.65 -14.95 -4.07
N ASN A 4 -10.33 -15.16 -4.13
CA ASN A 4 -9.36 -14.11 -3.81
C ASN A 4 -9.17 -13.23 -5.04
N PHE A 5 -9.44 -11.94 -4.91
CA PHE A 5 -9.06 -10.93 -5.89
C PHE A 5 -7.67 -10.41 -5.55
N VAL A 6 -6.74 -10.52 -6.50
CA VAL A 6 -5.34 -10.17 -6.32
C VAL A 6 -4.96 -9.10 -7.33
N VAL A 7 -4.31 -8.04 -6.86
CA VAL A 7 -3.73 -6.98 -7.67
C VAL A 7 -2.23 -6.96 -7.41
N GLN A 8 -1.44 -6.93 -8.49
CA GLN A 8 0.00 -6.76 -8.42
C GLN A 8 0.42 -5.54 -9.23
N ILE A 9 1.25 -4.69 -8.63
CA ILE A 9 1.83 -3.51 -9.27
C ILE A 9 3.35 -3.69 -9.21
N ILE A 10 4.00 -3.51 -10.37
CA ILE A 10 5.45 -3.63 -10.51
C ILE A 10 5.99 -2.34 -11.11
N ASP A 11 7.03 -1.78 -10.50
CA ASP A 11 7.75 -0.62 -11.01
C ASP A 11 9.26 -0.76 -10.83
N HIS A 12 10.01 0.04 -11.57
CA HIS A 12 11.49 0.05 -11.57
C HIS A 12 12.05 1.33 -10.93
N GLY A 13 11.29 1.93 -10.00
CA GLY A 13 11.70 3.11 -9.27
C GLY A 13 12.76 2.82 -8.22
N ILE A 14 13.05 3.82 -7.40
CA ILE A 14 13.91 3.65 -6.23
C ILE A 14 13.29 2.60 -5.28
N PRO A 15 14.11 1.81 -4.54
CA PRO A 15 13.60 0.83 -3.59
C PRO A 15 12.65 1.48 -2.58
N PHE A 16 11.45 0.91 -2.44
CA PHE A 16 10.42 1.42 -1.55
C PHE A 16 10.33 0.58 -0.27
N ASP A 17 10.57 1.22 0.88
CA ASP A 17 10.36 0.61 2.19
C ASP A 17 9.11 1.21 2.87
N PRO A 18 7.99 0.47 2.96
CA PRO A 18 6.77 0.96 3.59
C PRO A 18 6.94 1.28 5.08
N LYS A 19 7.94 0.71 5.76
CA LYS A 19 8.19 0.96 7.20
C LYS A 19 8.73 2.35 7.48
N GLN A 20 9.30 2.99 6.46
CA GLN A 20 9.82 4.36 6.57
C GLN A 20 8.73 5.42 6.39
N ILE A 21 7.53 5.02 5.99
CA ILE A 21 6.41 5.93 5.77
C ILE A 21 5.63 6.13 7.06
N ALA A 22 5.58 7.38 7.53
CA ALA A 22 4.80 7.75 8.70
C ALA A 22 3.31 7.51 8.47
N LYS A 23 2.60 7.12 9.55
CA LYS A 23 1.13 7.04 9.51
C LYS A 23 0.56 8.45 9.26
N PRO A 24 -0.44 8.58 8.37
CA PRO A 24 -1.03 9.88 8.10
C PRO A 24 -1.84 10.38 9.30
N ILE A 25 -1.84 11.70 9.50
CA ILE A 25 -2.72 12.40 10.43
C ILE A 25 -4.06 12.60 9.70
N LEU A 26 -5.14 12.03 10.25
CA LEU A 26 -6.45 11.97 9.57
C LEU A 26 -7.46 12.96 10.15
N ASP A 27 -7.22 13.43 11.36
CA ASP A 27 -8.04 14.35 12.14
C ASP A 27 -7.71 15.83 11.88
N ALA A 28 -6.67 16.12 11.10
CA ALA A 28 -6.36 17.47 10.64
C ALA A 28 -7.14 17.86 9.37
N PRO A 29 -7.43 19.16 9.16
CA PRO A 29 -7.90 19.70 7.87
C PRO A 29 -7.00 19.26 6.72
N LEU A 30 -7.57 19.07 5.52
CA LEU A 30 -6.83 18.58 4.34
C LEU A 30 -5.57 19.40 4.04
N THR A 31 -5.63 20.70 4.23
CA THR A 31 -4.52 21.65 4.00
C THR A 31 -3.36 21.48 4.99
N GLU A 32 -3.58 20.82 6.11
CA GLU A 32 -2.61 20.62 7.20
C GLU A 32 -2.08 19.19 7.25
N ARG A 33 -2.59 18.28 6.41
CA ARG A 33 -2.12 16.90 6.38
C ARG A 33 -0.77 16.80 5.69
N ASN A 34 0.13 16.03 6.29
CA ASN A 34 1.42 15.71 5.69
C ASN A 34 1.24 15.03 4.33
N ILE A 35 2.13 15.37 3.40
CA ILE A 35 2.20 14.70 2.11
C ILE A 35 2.75 13.27 2.31
N GLY A 36 2.10 12.29 1.69
CA GLY A 36 2.48 10.88 1.79
C GLY A 36 1.69 10.08 2.83
N GLY A 37 1.88 8.76 2.85
CA GLY A 37 1.23 7.85 3.82
C GLY A 37 -0.23 7.50 3.54
N LEU A 38 -1.00 8.34 2.84
CA LEU A 38 -2.41 8.08 2.54
C LEU A 38 -2.60 6.83 1.66
N GLY A 39 -1.73 6.59 0.67
CA GLY A 39 -1.80 5.38 -0.16
C GLY A 39 -1.70 4.10 0.66
N ILE A 40 -0.69 3.99 1.54
CA ILE A 40 -0.54 2.84 2.46
C ILE A 40 -1.75 2.71 3.37
N PHE A 41 -2.23 3.84 3.92
CA PHE A 41 -3.40 3.84 4.77
C PHE A 41 -4.63 3.28 4.04
N PHE A 42 -4.94 3.75 2.84
CA PHE A 42 -6.07 3.25 2.06
C PHE A 42 -5.93 1.76 1.72
N MET A 43 -4.75 1.31 1.29
CA MET A 43 -4.51 -0.12 1.03
C MET A 43 -4.76 -0.97 2.27
N SER A 44 -4.29 -0.53 3.45
CA SER A 44 -4.52 -1.23 4.73
C SER A 44 -5.98 -1.28 5.17
N LYS A 45 -6.82 -0.34 4.70
CA LYS A 45 -8.25 -0.28 5.01
C LYS A 45 -9.10 -1.07 4.02
N LEU A 46 -8.70 -1.10 2.75
CA LEU A 46 -9.46 -1.72 1.68
C LEU A 46 -9.12 -3.21 1.53
N MET A 47 -7.84 -3.56 1.61
CA MET A 47 -7.33 -4.90 1.32
C MET A 47 -7.23 -5.75 2.58
N ASP A 48 -7.30 -7.08 2.41
CA ASP A 48 -7.14 -8.02 3.53
C ASP A 48 -5.66 -8.38 3.75
N GLN A 49 -4.85 -8.30 2.70
CA GLN A 49 -3.40 -8.48 2.74
C GLN A 49 -2.72 -7.50 1.78
N VAL A 50 -1.59 -6.95 2.21
CA VAL A 50 -0.76 -6.01 1.44
C VAL A 50 0.69 -6.36 1.72
N ASP A 51 1.43 -6.74 0.68
CA ASP A 51 2.84 -7.09 0.75
C ASP A 51 3.65 -6.20 -0.19
N PHE A 52 4.77 -5.70 0.32
CA PHE A 52 5.76 -4.98 -0.45
C PHE A 52 7.04 -5.81 -0.49
N ASP A 53 7.59 -6.00 -1.68
CA ASP A 53 8.88 -6.62 -1.88
C ASP A 53 9.72 -5.73 -2.80
N PHE A 54 11.03 -5.76 -2.59
CA PHE A 54 11.98 -5.21 -3.53
C PHE A 54 12.96 -6.32 -3.91
N SER A 55 12.78 -6.88 -5.10
CA SER A 55 13.62 -7.96 -5.58
C SER A 55 13.98 -7.74 -7.05
N ARG A 56 15.20 -8.13 -7.41
CA ARG A 56 15.73 -8.05 -8.79
C ARG A 56 15.69 -6.66 -9.44
N GLY A 57 15.67 -5.59 -8.63
CA GLY A 57 15.65 -4.21 -9.14
C GLY A 57 14.24 -3.66 -9.37
N GLU A 58 13.20 -4.36 -8.91
CA GLU A 58 11.80 -3.97 -9.06
C GLU A 58 11.15 -3.80 -7.68
N ASN A 59 10.30 -2.78 -7.54
CA ASN A 59 9.31 -2.72 -6.47
C ASN A 59 8.11 -3.58 -6.88
N VAL A 60 7.69 -4.49 -6.00
CA VAL A 60 6.53 -5.35 -6.21
C VAL A 60 5.55 -5.14 -5.06
N LEU A 61 4.39 -4.56 -5.37
CA LEU A 61 3.27 -4.44 -4.45
C LEU A 61 2.23 -5.50 -4.80
N THR A 62 1.94 -6.40 -3.85
CA THR A 62 0.87 -7.39 -3.98
C THR A 62 -0.23 -7.11 -2.98
N MET A 63 -1.47 -7.00 -3.45
CA MET A 63 -2.64 -6.76 -2.61
C MET A 63 -3.69 -7.84 -2.85
N MET A 64 -4.30 -8.36 -1.78
CA MET A 64 -5.33 -9.40 -1.86
C MET A 64 -6.58 -9.01 -1.08
N LYS A 65 -7.75 -9.27 -1.69
CA LYS A 65 -9.07 -9.13 -1.09
C LYS A 65 -9.86 -10.41 -1.24
N ARG A 66 -10.46 -10.88 -0.15
CA ARG A 66 -11.41 -12.00 -0.18
C ARG A 66 -12.76 -11.48 -0.60
N ILE A 67 -13.21 -11.86 -1.80
CA ILE A 67 -14.55 -11.52 -2.30
C ILE A 67 -15.52 -12.61 -1.85
N LYS A 68 -16.69 -12.20 -1.35
CA LYS A 68 -17.80 -13.08 -1.01
C LYS A 68 -18.73 -13.26 -2.18
#